data_AF-A0A2V7MDU0-F1
#
_entry.id   AF-A0A2V7MDU0-F1
#
_cell.length_a   1.000
_cell.length_b   1.000
_cell.length_c   1.000
_cell.angle_alpha   90.00
_cell.angle_beta   90.00
_cell.angle_gamma   90.00
#
_symmetry.space_group_name_H-M   'P 1'
#
loop_
_entity.id
_entity.type
_entity.pdbx_description
1 polymer ?
#
loop_
_entity_poly.entity_id
_entity_poly.type
_entity_poly.pdbx_seq_one_letter_code
_entity_poly.pdbx_strand_id
1 'polypeptide(L)'
;MRQTAQTVKLRRHVVLPRAAAGLIVPGVDVRPRRKERPVTPPKASPTPRVGRVPRGPIEGPRDRELIHTLVVPDHDDLALRLADRIVEIIARETAAKGRCVLGVATGSTPLGIYRELIRRHQAGEVDFSRVVTFNLDEYYPMPPDSPHSYRRYMWENLFAHVNIRPEQVHIPDGGVPRETLAEHCAAYERAIVEAGGIDFQMLGVGKSGHIGFNEPGSSPDERTRLVTLDTVTRKDASADFFGEDNVPREAITMGIATILEAREIALIAT
;
A
#
# COMPACT_ATOMS: atom_id res chain seq x y z
N MET A 1 29.66 26.01 51.26
CA MET A 1 29.03 25.47 52.50
C MET A 1 27.96 24.45 52.09
N ARG A 2 27.63 23.48 52.96
CA ARG A 2 26.67 22.38 52.69
C ARG A 2 25.21 22.82 52.89
N GLN A 3 24.28 21.91 52.51
CA GLN A 3 22.86 21.75 52.90
C GLN A 3 21.81 22.10 51.82
N THR A 4 20.68 21.39 51.66
CA THR A 4 20.39 19.93 51.82
C THR A 4 19.21 19.57 50.91
N ALA A 5 19.05 18.30 50.53
CA ALA A 5 17.89 17.83 49.77
C ALA A 5 16.61 17.72 50.61
N GLN A 6 15.44 17.75 49.95
CA GLN A 6 14.26 17.01 50.41
C GLN A 6 13.44 16.47 49.23
N THR A 7 12.98 15.22 49.38
CA THR A 7 12.24 14.46 48.37
C THR A 7 10.87 14.10 48.92
N VAL A 8 9.79 14.32 48.16
CA VAL A 8 8.44 13.90 48.55
C VAL A 8 7.97 12.77 47.64
N LYS A 9 7.85 11.56 48.21
CA LYS A 9 7.20 10.40 47.56
C LYS A 9 5.76 10.28 48.05
N LEU A 10 4.77 10.41 47.16
CA LEU A 10 3.41 10.00 47.48
C LEU A 10 3.28 8.46 47.33
N ARG A 11 2.80 7.80 48.39
CA ARG A 11 2.21 6.46 48.32
C ARG A 11 0.70 6.60 48.32
N ARG A 12 -0.01 5.85 47.46
CA ARG A 12 -1.43 5.55 47.61
C ARG A 12 -1.59 4.05 47.85
N HIS A 13 -2.08 3.68 49.04
CA HIS A 13 -2.68 2.37 49.27
C HIS A 13 -4.18 2.48 49.05
N VAL A 14 -4.78 1.47 48.40
CA VAL A 14 -6.24 1.28 48.35
C VAL A 14 -6.53 -0.14 48.81
N VAL A 15 -7.61 -0.29 49.59
CA VAL A 15 -7.93 -1.47 50.38
C VAL A 15 -8.96 -2.35 49.67
N LEU A 16 -8.78 -3.67 49.73
CA LEU A 16 -9.78 -4.66 49.32
C LEU A 16 -10.65 -5.09 50.51
N PRO A 17 -11.99 -5.18 50.38
CA PRO A 17 -12.85 -5.84 51.36
C PRO A 17 -12.94 -7.36 51.14
N ARG A 18 -13.25 -8.09 52.22
CA ARG A 18 -13.27 -9.56 52.30
C ARG A 18 -14.68 -10.14 52.29
N ALA A 19 -14.76 -11.43 51.94
CA ALA A 19 -15.93 -12.28 51.79
C ALA A 19 -16.95 -12.33 52.96
N ALA A 20 -18.15 -12.84 52.63
CA ALA A 20 -19.06 -13.50 53.56
C ALA A 20 -19.37 -14.93 53.06
N ALA A 21 -19.63 -15.86 53.98
CA ALA A 21 -19.85 -17.28 53.70
C ALA A 21 -21.25 -17.75 54.14
N GLY A 22 -21.75 -18.84 53.56
CA GLY A 22 -23.04 -19.47 53.88
C GLY A 22 -23.03 -20.98 53.60
N LEU A 23 -23.83 -21.75 54.35
CA LEU A 23 -23.70 -23.20 54.55
C LEU A 23 -24.40 -24.12 53.51
N ILE A 24 -24.04 -25.41 53.57
CA ILE A 24 -24.59 -26.61 52.87
C ILE A 24 -25.50 -27.37 53.88
N VAL A 25 -26.41 -28.32 53.61
CA VAL A 25 -26.77 -29.32 52.54
C VAL A 25 -28.29 -29.68 52.73
N PRO A 26 -28.94 -30.69 52.09
CA PRO A 26 -28.89 -31.28 50.72
C PRO A 26 -30.30 -31.48 50.07
N GLY A 27 -30.37 -31.94 48.80
CA GLY A 27 -31.46 -32.88 48.40
C GLY A 27 -32.16 -32.71 47.03
N VAL A 28 -32.35 -33.85 46.36
CA VAL A 28 -33.25 -34.17 45.21
C VAL A 28 -32.74 -33.86 43.79
N ASP A 29 -32.39 -34.95 43.07
CA ASP A 29 -32.02 -34.99 41.65
C ASP A 29 -33.29 -35.14 40.78
N VAL A 30 -33.53 -34.19 39.86
CA VAL A 30 -34.52 -34.33 38.78
C VAL A 30 -33.94 -33.76 37.48
N ARG A 31 -33.29 -34.62 36.68
CA ARG A 31 -32.81 -34.25 35.34
C ARG A 31 -33.97 -34.29 34.32
N PRO A 32 -34.23 -33.21 33.55
CA PRO A 32 -35.11 -33.30 32.39
C PRO A 32 -34.44 -34.13 31.27
N ARG A 33 -35.23 -34.97 30.59
CA ARG A 33 -34.74 -35.85 29.51
C ARG A 33 -34.13 -35.03 28.37
N ARG A 34 -32.88 -35.32 28.02
CA ARG A 34 -32.20 -34.77 26.85
C ARG A 34 -32.82 -35.37 25.59
N LYS A 35 -33.39 -34.55 24.70
CA LYS A 35 -33.81 -35.02 23.36
C LYS A 35 -32.58 -35.39 22.56
N GLU A 36 -32.54 -36.61 22.04
CA GLU A 36 -31.51 -37.05 21.11
C GLU A 36 -31.61 -36.26 19.80
N ARG A 37 -30.45 -35.83 19.28
CA ARG A 37 -30.34 -35.24 17.93
C ARG A 37 -29.93 -36.34 16.95
N PRO A 38 -30.47 -36.37 15.72
CA PRO A 38 -30.00 -37.33 14.71
C PRO A 38 -28.51 -37.14 14.43
N VAL A 39 -27.77 -38.25 14.39
CA VAL A 39 -26.36 -38.26 13.98
C VAL A 39 -26.32 -38.21 12.45
N THR A 40 -25.81 -37.12 11.90
CA THR A 40 -25.50 -37.03 10.46
C THR A 40 -24.31 -37.94 10.12
N PRO A 41 -24.33 -38.67 8.99
CA PRO A 41 -23.19 -39.49 8.58
C PRO A 41 -21.97 -38.62 8.27
N PRO A 42 -20.74 -39.16 8.41
CA PRO A 42 -19.52 -38.42 8.15
C PRO A 42 -19.46 -37.98 6.67
N LYS A 43 -19.11 -36.71 6.43
CA LYS A 43 -18.83 -36.22 5.07
C LYS A 43 -17.64 -37.00 4.51
N ALA A 44 -17.76 -37.41 3.24
CA ALA A 44 -16.66 -38.03 2.52
C ALA A 44 -15.41 -37.12 2.52
N SER A 45 -14.25 -37.74 2.67
CA SER A 45 -12.95 -37.07 2.57
C SER A 45 -12.82 -36.35 1.22
N PRO A 46 -12.28 -35.11 1.18
CA PRO A 46 -12.11 -34.39 -0.07
C PRO A 46 -11.18 -35.17 -1.00
N THR A 47 -11.61 -35.37 -2.24
CA THR A 47 -10.75 -35.88 -3.31
C THR A 47 -9.53 -34.96 -3.47
N PRO A 48 -8.34 -35.51 -3.78
CA PRO A 48 -7.17 -34.68 -4.07
C PRO A 48 -7.51 -33.71 -5.19
N ARG A 49 -7.27 -32.41 -4.98
CA ARG A 49 -7.38 -31.43 -6.07
C ARG A 49 -6.32 -31.79 -7.10
N VAL A 50 -6.76 -32.26 -8.27
CA VAL A 50 -5.89 -32.44 -9.43
C VAL A 50 -5.17 -31.11 -9.66
N GLY A 51 -3.83 -31.16 -9.70
CA GLY A 51 -3.01 -29.97 -9.85
C GLY A 51 -3.43 -29.20 -11.10
N ARG A 52 -3.84 -27.94 -10.91
CA ARG A 52 -4.17 -27.06 -12.02
C ARG A 52 -2.85 -26.79 -12.74
N VAL A 53 -2.67 -27.35 -13.94
CA VAL A 53 -1.51 -27.05 -14.79
C VAL A 53 -1.46 -25.53 -14.96
N PRO A 54 -0.36 -24.85 -14.58
CA PRO A 54 -0.24 -23.41 -14.79
C PRO A 54 -0.43 -23.13 -16.28
N ARG A 55 -1.45 -22.33 -16.62
CA ARG A 55 -1.56 -21.83 -17.98
C ARG A 55 -0.51 -20.75 -18.10
N GLY A 56 0.49 -21.00 -18.94
CA GLY A 56 1.50 -19.99 -19.27
C GLY A 56 0.84 -18.70 -19.77
N PRO A 57 1.56 -17.58 -19.69
CA PRO A 57 1.01 -16.27 -20.05
C PRO A 57 0.44 -16.30 -21.47
N ILE A 58 -0.72 -15.67 -21.63
CA ILE A 58 -1.27 -15.39 -22.96
C ILE A 58 -0.74 -14.00 -23.34
N GLU A 59 0.19 -13.98 -24.30
CA GLU A 59 0.50 -12.73 -25.02
C GLU A 59 -0.69 -12.35 -25.90
N GLY A 60 -1.04 -11.07 -25.90
CA GLY A 60 -2.06 -10.54 -26.79
C GLY A 60 -1.65 -10.57 -28.29
N PRO A 61 -2.60 -10.49 -29.23
CA PRO A 61 -2.31 -10.53 -30.66
C PRO A 61 -1.48 -9.31 -31.12
N ARG A 62 -0.18 -9.54 -31.35
CA ARG A 62 0.80 -8.52 -31.79
C ARG A 62 0.50 -7.91 -33.18
N ASP A 63 -0.50 -8.42 -33.91
CA ASP A 63 -0.98 -7.89 -35.19
C ASP A 63 -2.03 -6.77 -35.03
N ARG A 64 -2.59 -6.56 -33.82
CA ARG A 64 -3.62 -5.54 -33.56
C ARG A 64 -3.40 -4.72 -32.28
N GLU A 65 -2.62 -5.24 -31.33
CA GLU A 65 -2.35 -4.52 -30.08
C GLU A 65 -1.22 -3.50 -30.25
N LEU A 66 -1.54 -2.21 -30.04
CA LEU A 66 -0.56 -1.11 -29.99
C LEU A 66 0.16 -1.01 -28.64
N ILE A 67 -0.34 -1.70 -27.62
CA ILE A 67 0.20 -1.76 -26.25
C ILE A 67 0.46 -3.23 -25.94
N HIS A 68 1.64 -3.57 -25.44
CA HIS A 68 1.97 -4.95 -25.10
C HIS A 68 1.13 -5.43 -23.90
N THR A 69 0.18 -6.34 -24.16
CA THR A 69 -0.69 -6.91 -23.12
C THR A 69 -0.22 -8.30 -22.71
N LEU A 70 -0.09 -8.52 -21.40
CA LEU A 70 0.26 -9.80 -20.81
C LEU A 70 -0.87 -10.26 -19.88
N VAL A 71 -1.51 -11.40 -20.20
CA VAL A 71 -2.52 -12.02 -19.33
C VAL A 71 -1.91 -13.21 -18.61
N VAL A 72 -1.92 -13.17 -17.27
CA VAL A 72 -1.39 -14.19 -16.37
C VAL A 72 -2.52 -14.86 -15.56
N PRO A 73 -2.36 -16.12 -15.09
CA PRO A 73 -3.44 -16.89 -14.48
C PRO A 73 -3.76 -16.50 -13.02
N ASP A 74 -2.84 -15.84 -12.32
CA ASP A 74 -2.99 -15.39 -10.93
C ASP A 74 -2.10 -14.16 -10.61
N HIS A 75 -2.27 -13.62 -9.40
CA HIS A 75 -1.61 -12.40 -8.92
C HIS A 75 -0.14 -12.60 -8.56
N ASP A 76 0.25 -13.80 -8.14
CA ASP A 76 1.63 -14.10 -7.77
C ASP A 76 2.51 -14.18 -9.03
N ASP A 77 2.01 -14.80 -10.11
CA ASP A 77 2.65 -14.78 -11.44
C ASP A 77 2.85 -13.34 -11.99
N LEU A 78 1.89 -12.44 -11.73
CA LEU A 78 1.98 -11.02 -12.09
C LEU A 78 3.09 -10.32 -11.28
N ALA A 79 3.11 -10.57 -9.97
CA ALA A 79 4.05 -9.97 -9.05
C ALA A 79 5.50 -10.35 -9.35
N LEU A 80 5.76 -11.64 -9.61
CA LEU A 80 7.08 -12.15 -9.98
C LEU A 80 7.61 -11.47 -11.25
N ARG A 81 6.78 -11.32 -12.28
CA ARG A 81 7.17 -10.77 -13.58
C ARG A 81 7.45 -9.27 -13.54
N LEU A 82 6.66 -8.50 -12.78
CA LEU A 82 6.98 -7.08 -12.60
C LEU A 82 8.17 -6.88 -11.67
N ALA A 83 8.40 -7.76 -10.69
CA ALA A 83 9.65 -7.75 -9.93
C ALA A 83 10.85 -8.07 -10.83
N ASP A 84 10.77 -9.04 -11.75
CA ASP A 84 11.80 -9.30 -12.77
C ASP A 84 12.12 -8.03 -13.57
N ARG A 85 11.08 -7.37 -14.09
CA ARG A 85 11.25 -6.18 -14.93
C ARG A 85 11.82 -4.98 -14.14
N ILE A 86 11.34 -4.75 -12.93
CA ILE A 86 11.85 -3.67 -12.06
C ILE A 86 13.32 -3.91 -11.71
N VAL A 87 13.72 -5.15 -11.39
CA VAL A 87 15.13 -5.48 -11.09
C VAL A 87 16.02 -5.30 -12.32
N GLU A 88 15.57 -5.71 -13.51
CA GLU A 88 16.28 -5.46 -14.78
C GLU A 88 16.50 -3.96 -15.01
N ILE A 89 15.46 -3.13 -14.81
CA ILE A 89 15.53 -1.68 -15.00
C ILE A 89 16.45 -1.03 -13.95
N ILE A 90 16.35 -1.41 -12.67
CA ILE A 90 17.27 -0.93 -11.63
C ILE A 90 18.72 -1.21 -12.02
N ALA A 91 19.04 -2.44 -12.44
CA ALA A 91 20.38 -2.81 -12.87
C ALA A 91 20.84 -2.02 -14.11
N ARG A 92 20.00 -1.93 -15.15
CA ARG A 92 20.27 -1.23 -16.40
C ARG A 92 20.55 0.25 -16.19
N GLU A 93 19.65 0.95 -15.52
CA GLU A 93 19.75 2.40 -15.33
C GLU A 93 20.84 2.77 -14.32
N THR A 94 21.00 1.99 -13.26
CA THR A 94 22.11 2.21 -12.31
C THR A 94 23.48 2.02 -12.97
N ALA A 95 23.63 1.04 -13.89
CA ALA A 95 24.85 0.87 -14.66
C ALA A 95 25.08 2.00 -15.70
N ALA A 96 24.02 2.49 -16.34
CA ALA A 96 24.12 3.52 -17.39
C ALA A 96 24.24 4.96 -16.86
N LYS A 97 23.54 5.30 -15.77
CA LYS A 97 23.36 6.66 -15.23
C LYS A 97 23.86 6.84 -13.80
N GLY A 98 24.24 5.75 -13.12
CA GLY A 98 24.61 5.76 -11.69
C GLY A 98 23.44 5.83 -10.71
N ARG A 99 22.19 5.92 -11.21
CA ARG A 99 20.91 5.93 -10.49
C ARG A 99 19.78 5.36 -11.35
N CYS A 100 18.69 4.93 -10.71
CA CYS A 100 17.44 4.55 -11.37
C CYS A 100 16.26 5.31 -10.74
N VAL A 101 15.35 5.85 -11.56
CA VAL A 101 14.17 6.60 -11.07
C VAL A 101 12.89 5.77 -11.28
N LEU A 102 12.21 5.42 -10.19
CA LEU A 102 10.99 4.62 -10.21
C LEU A 102 9.77 5.43 -9.79
N GLY A 103 8.71 5.38 -10.59
CA GLY A 103 7.37 5.80 -10.21
C GLY A 103 6.63 4.63 -9.55
N VAL A 104 6.07 4.86 -8.36
CA VAL A 104 5.47 3.80 -7.52
C VAL A 104 4.04 4.16 -7.07
N ALA A 105 3.20 3.13 -6.90
CA ALA A 105 1.78 3.25 -6.60
C ALA A 105 1.41 2.60 -5.25
N THR A 106 0.30 3.03 -4.67
CA THR A 106 -0.26 2.44 -3.43
C THR A 106 -1.42 1.48 -3.75
N GLY A 107 -2.20 1.08 -2.73
CA GLY A 107 -3.31 0.14 -2.88
C GLY A 107 -2.89 -1.33 -2.90
N SER A 108 -3.88 -2.23 -2.96
CA SER A 108 -3.66 -3.68 -2.77
C SER A 108 -2.87 -4.35 -3.90
N THR A 109 -3.06 -3.91 -5.14
CA THR A 109 -2.46 -4.48 -6.36
C THR A 109 -0.91 -4.60 -6.29
N PRO A 110 -0.13 -3.56 -5.93
CA PRO A 110 1.33 -3.65 -5.86
C PRO A 110 1.90 -4.42 -4.65
N LEU A 111 1.10 -4.83 -3.66
CA LEU A 111 1.61 -5.49 -2.44
C LEU A 111 2.38 -6.79 -2.72
N GLY A 112 1.96 -7.57 -3.72
CA GLY A 112 2.69 -8.78 -4.14
C GLY A 112 4.08 -8.43 -4.69
N ILE A 113 4.15 -7.38 -5.53
CA ILE A 113 5.40 -6.91 -6.16
C ILE A 113 6.37 -6.41 -5.08
N TYR A 114 5.89 -5.63 -4.10
CA TYR A 114 6.74 -5.14 -3.02
C TYR A 114 7.31 -6.27 -2.15
N ARG A 115 6.52 -7.29 -1.81
CA ARG A 115 7.02 -8.46 -1.05
C ARG A 115 8.12 -9.19 -1.81
N GLU A 116 7.98 -9.37 -3.11
CA GLU A 116 9.01 -10.02 -3.94
C GLU A 116 10.26 -9.15 -4.08
N LEU A 117 10.13 -7.84 -4.30
CA LEU A 117 11.27 -6.92 -4.33
C LEU A 117 12.05 -6.90 -3.01
N ILE A 118 11.35 -6.95 -1.86
CA ILE A 118 11.96 -7.10 -0.53
C ILE A 118 12.71 -8.43 -0.42
N ARG A 119 12.09 -9.56 -0.83
CA ARG A 119 12.72 -10.88 -0.80
C ARG A 119 14.01 -10.89 -1.64
N ARG A 120 13.97 -10.32 -2.85
CA ARG A 120 15.12 -10.19 -3.74
C ARG A 120 16.22 -9.33 -3.15
N HIS A 121 15.87 -8.21 -2.52
CA HIS A 121 16.85 -7.36 -1.85
C HIS A 121 17.55 -8.10 -0.70
N GLN A 122 16.78 -8.80 0.14
CA GLN A 122 17.31 -9.60 1.26
C GLN A 122 18.18 -10.77 0.81
N ALA A 123 17.93 -11.30 -0.40
CA ALA A 123 18.77 -12.31 -1.05
C ALA A 123 20.01 -11.73 -1.78
N GLY A 124 20.17 -10.40 -1.83
CA GLY A 124 21.27 -9.74 -2.54
C GLY A 124 21.09 -9.66 -4.07
N GLU A 125 19.89 -9.94 -4.57
CA GLU A 125 19.55 -9.95 -6.00
C GLU A 125 19.33 -8.53 -6.57
N VAL A 126 19.07 -7.52 -5.71
CA VAL A 126 18.85 -6.12 -6.10
C VAL A 126 19.31 -5.12 -5.02
N ASP A 127 19.90 -4.01 -5.46
CA ASP A 127 20.36 -2.90 -4.61
C ASP A 127 19.48 -1.66 -4.83
N PHE A 128 18.91 -1.12 -3.75
CA PHE A 128 18.11 0.10 -3.75
C PHE A 128 18.91 1.35 -3.36
N SER A 129 20.21 1.23 -3.03
CA SER A 129 21.04 2.36 -2.57
C SER A 129 21.21 3.50 -3.59
N ARG A 130 20.88 3.24 -4.85
CA ARG A 130 20.95 4.17 -6.00
C ARG A 130 19.58 4.40 -6.66
N VAL A 131 18.50 3.94 -6.04
CA VAL A 131 17.14 4.15 -6.51
C VAL A 131 16.58 5.46 -5.94
N VAL A 132 15.88 6.20 -6.79
CA VAL A 132 15.06 7.36 -6.43
C VAL A 132 13.61 7.00 -6.73
N THR A 133 12.68 7.27 -5.81
CA THR A 133 11.27 6.90 -5.99
C THR A 133 10.35 8.10 -5.91
N PHE A 134 9.36 8.16 -6.80
CA PHE A 134 8.26 9.12 -6.78
C PHE A 134 6.93 8.38 -6.65
N ASN A 135 6.19 8.64 -5.57
CA ASN A 135 4.82 8.15 -5.44
C ASN A 135 3.86 8.92 -6.35
N LEU A 136 2.76 8.28 -6.76
CA LEU A 136 1.70 8.94 -7.52
C LEU A 136 0.98 10.03 -6.72
N ASP A 137 0.68 9.79 -5.45
CA ASP A 137 -0.30 10.58 -4.71
C ASP A 137 -0.13 10.54 -3.18
N GLU A 138 -0.86 11.44 -2.51
CA GLU A 138 -1.14 11.44 -1.07
C GLU A 138 -2.50 12.14 -0.84
N TYR A 139 -3.25 11.73 0.18
CA TYR A 139 -4.53 12.36 0.52
C TYR A 139 -4.36 13.81 1.02
N TYR A 140 -5.43 14.63 0.96
CA TYR A 140 -5.39 16.01 1.44
C TYR A 140 -6.65 16.42 2.25
N PRO A 141 -6.50 17.03 3.44
CA PRO A 141 -5.27 17.11 4.24
C PRO A 141 -4.92 15.74 4.84
N MET A 142 -3.63 15.40 4.91
CA MET A 142 -3.16 14.14 5.48
C MET A 142 -1.83 14.34 6.23
N PRO A 143 -1.83 14.30 7.58
CA PRO A 143 -0.60 14.34 8.36
C PRO A 143 0.32 13.15 8.02
N PRO A 144 1.65 13.34 7.95
CA PRO A 144 2.59 12.31 7.52
C PRO A 144 2.62 11.07 8.44
N ASP A 145 2.29 11.23 9.72
CA ASP A 145 2.21 10.19 10.75
C ASP A 145 0.84 9.50 10.86
N SER A 146 -0.15 9.96 10.09
CA SER A 146 -1.49 9.37 10.02
C SER A 146 -1.44 7.87 9.69
N PRO A 147 -2.27 7.02 10.33
CA PRO A 147 -2.40 5.61 9.93
C PRO A 147 -2.90 5.43 8.49
N HIS A 148 -3.50 6.46 7.88
CA HIS A 148 -4.06 6.44 6.54
C HIS A 148 -3.19 7.15 5.48
N SER A 149 -1.99 7.62 5.83
CA SER A 149 -1.11 8.30 4.87
C SER A 149 -0.45 7.29 3.91
N TYR A 150 -0.39 7.64 2.63
CA TYR A 150 0.38 6.89 1.64
C TYR A 150 1.88 6.94 1.93
N ARG A 151 2.37 7.99 2.59
CA ARG A 151 3.70 8.01 3.21
C ARG A 151 3.90 6.82 4.14
N ARG A 152 3.03 6.64 5.14
CA ARG A 152 3.16 5.55 6.11
C ARG A 152 3.02 4.19 5.44
N TYR A 153 2.02 4.04 4.56
CA TYR A 153 1.81 2.83 3.77
C TYR A 153 3.09 2.37 3.05
N MET A 154 3.79 3.29 2.38
CA MET A 154 5.01 2.96 1.62
C MET A 154 6.20 2.61 2.52
N TRP A 155 6.34 3.26 3.67
CA TRP A 155 7.36 2.88 4.66
C TRP A 155 7.09 1.50 5.25
N GLU A 156 5.85 1.18 5.60
CA GLU A 156 5.46 -0.12 6.15
C GLU A 156 5.57 -1.27 5.11
N ASN A 157 5.30 -1.01 3.83
CA ASN A 157 5.21 -2.05 2.80
C ASN A 157 6.42 -2.16 1.86
N LEU A 158 7.34 -1.18 1.83
CA LEU A 158 8.55 -1.23 1.01
C LEU A 158 9.77 -0.61 1.69
N PHE A 159 9.73 0.70 1.97
CA PHE A 159 10.96 1.47 2.19
C PHE A 159 11.71 1.15 3.49
N ALA A 160 11.03 0.64 4.53
CA ALA A 160 11.70 0.19 5.75
C ALA A 160 12.43 -1.16 5.60
N HIS A 161 12.23 -1.88 4.50
CA HIS A 161 12.71 -3.25 4.28
C HIS A 161 13.78 -3.37 3.19
N VAL A 162 14.15 -2.25 2.56
CA VAL A 162 15.19 -2.16 1.53
C VAL A 162 16.18 -1.04 1.84
N ASN A 163 17.40 -1.13 1.33
CA ASN A 163 18.46 -0.14 1.57
C ASN A 163 18.33 1.17 0.75
N ILE A 164 17.11 1.59 0.43
CA ILE A 164 16.87 2.91 -0.17
C ILE A 164 17.23 4.00 0.83
N ARG A 165 17.82 5.10 0.35
CA ARG A 165 18.12 6.24 1.22
C ARG A 165 16.87 7.10 1.42
N PRO A 166 16.50 7.51 2.64
CA PRO A 166 15.27 8.27 2.90
C PRO A 166 15.16 9.57 2.08
N GLU A 167 16.28 10.25 1.80
CA GLU A 167 16.33 11.46 0.98
C GLU A 167 16.16 11.21 -0.53
N GLN A 168 15.93 9.97 -0.95
CA GLN A 168 15.59 9.58 -2.32
C GLN A 168 14.14 9.08 -2.44
N VAL A 169 13.38 9.15 -1.35
CA VAL A 169 11.95 8.82 -1.30
C VAL A 169 11.13 10.11 -1.40
N HIS A 170 10.48 10.31 -2.55
CA HIS A 170 9.61 11.43 -2.82
C HIS A 170 8.15 10.97 -2.81
N ILE A 171 7.36 11.59 -1.94
CA ILE A 171 5.92 11.36 -1.78
C ILE A 171 5.29 12.74 -1.61
N PRO A 172 4.16 13.06 -2.29
CA PRO A 172 3.45 14.32 -2.06
C PRO A 172 3.13 14.48 -0.57
N ASP A 173 3.20 15.70 -0.05
CA ASP A 173 2.99 15.96 1.36
C ASP A 173 1.57 16.52 1.59
N GLY A 174 0.66 15.65 2.00
CA GLY A 174 -0.70 16.01 2.36
C GLY A 174 -0.81 16.93 3.59
N GLY A 175 0.29 17.17 4.31
CA GLY A 175 0.33 18.06 5.47
C GLY A 175 0.62 19.53 5.16
N VAL A 176 0.88 19.89 3.90
CA VAL A 176 1.25 21.27 3.54
C VAL A 176 0.09 22.27 3.71
N PRO A 177 0.36 23.52 4.15
CA PRO A 177 -0.63 24.59 4.16
C PRO A 177 -1.19 24.85 2.75
N ARG A 178 -2.51 25.05 2.62
CA ARG A 178 -3.24 25.12 1.33
C ARG A 178 -2.72 26.23 0.42
N GLU A 179 -2.19 27.27 1.02
CA GLU A 179 -1.64 28.48 0.40
C GLU A 179 -0.33 28.18 -0.33
N THR A 180 0.43 27.20 0.17
CA THR A 180 1.71 26.75 -0.39
C THR A 180 1.57 25.55 -1.34
N LEU A 181 0.36 25.01 -1.50
CA LEU A 181 0.14 23.74 -2.18
C LEU A 181 0.52 23.78 -3.66
N ALA A 182 0.25 24.88 -4.36
CA ALA A 182 0.68 25.08 -5.75
C ALA A 182 2.23 25.06 -5.88
N GLU A 183 2.94 25.66 -4.93
CA GLU A 183 4.40 25.67 -4.89
C GLU A 183 4.97 24.28 -4.58
N HIS A 184 4.31 23.53 -3.68
CA HIS A 184 4.64 22.14 -3.36
C HIS A 184 4.48 21.22 -4.57
N CYS A 185 3.35 21.27 -5.27
CA CYS A 185 3.13 20.51 -6.51
C CYS A 185 4.18 20.85 -7.59
N ALA A 186 4.49 22.14 -7.76
CA ALA A 186 5.52 22.57 -8.70
C ALA A 186 6.94 22.14 -8.27
N ALA A 187 7.21 22.02 -6.96
CA ALA A 187 8.46 21.47 -6.45
C ALA A 187 8.59 19.95 -6.70
N TYR A 188 7.47 19.22 -6.62
CA TYR A 188 7.42 17.79 -6.95
C TYR A 188 7.78 17.53 -8.42
N GLU A 189 7.18 18.29 -9.34
CA GLU A 189 7.52 18.26 -10.78
C GLU A 189 9.00 18.58 -11.03
N ARG A 190 9.56 19.62 -10.39
CA ARG A 190 10.99 19.95 -10.52
C ARG A 190 11.89 18.83 -10.03
N ALA A 191 11.55 18.19 -8.90
CA ALA A 191 12.33 17.08 -8.37
C ALA A 191 12.38 15.88 -9.34
N ILE A 192 11.29 15.59 -10.07
CA ILE A 192 11.26 14.56 -11.12
C ILE A 192 12.22 14.91 -12.27
N VAL A 193 12.22 16.17 -12.71
CA VAL A 193 13.12 16.66 -13.78
C VAL A 193 14.59 16.62 -13.33
N GLU A 194 14.90 17.04 -12.10
CA GLU A 194 16.24 17.00 -11.49
C GLU A 194 16.73 15.54 -11.26
N ALA A 195 15.81 14.60 -11.01
CA ALA A 195 16.09 13.16 -11.01
C ALA A 195 16.40 12.60 -12.42
N GLY A 196 16.10 13.34 -13.50
CA GLY A 196 16.34 12.93 -14.88
C GLY A 196 15.14 12.28 -15.57
N GLY A 197 13.93 12.50 -15.05
CA GLY A 197 12.69 11.84 -15.49
C GLY A 197 12.54 10.43 -14.93
N ILE A 198 11.32 9.91 -14.94
CA ILE A 198 10.98 8.57 -14.42
C ILE A 198 11.42 7.51 -15.45
N ASP A 199 12.24 6.55 -15.04
CA ASP A 199 12.71 5.47 -15.90
C ASP A 199 11.69 4.33 -16.02
N PHE A 200 10.92 4.08 -14.97
CA PHE A 200 9.81 3.12 -14.98
C PHE A 200 8.69 3.56 -14.03
N GLN A 201 7.47 3.69 -14.53
CA GLN A 201 6.29 4.06 -13.76
C GLN A 201 5.35 2.85 -13.60
N MET A 202 5.21 2.38 -12.36
CA MET A 202 4.21 1.37 -12.00
C MET A 202 2.88 2.04 -11.68
N LEU A 203 1.78 1.54 -12.25
CA LEU A 203 0.43 2.09 -12.11
C LEU A 203 -0.58 0.98 -11.80
N GLY A 204 -1.50 1.22 -10.86
CA GLY A 204 -2.78 0.50 -10.83
C GLY A 204 -3.83 1.22 -11.69
N VAL A 205 -4.93 0.53 -12.02
CA VAL A 205 -6.13 1.14 -12.61
C VAL A 205 -7.33 0.98 -11.68
N GLY A 206 -8.04 2.08 -11.40
CA GLY A 206 -9.27 2.06 -10.62
C GLY A 206 -10.47 1.50 -11.40
N LYS A 207 -11.55 1.16 -10.70
CA LYS A 207 -12.79 0.65 -11.34
C LYS A 207 -13.45 1.65 -12.28
N SER A 208 -13.22 2.95 -12.08
CA SER A 208 -13.65 4.04 -12.97
C SER A 208 -12.69 4.27 -14.16
N GLY A 209 -11.55 3.57 -14.22
CA GLY A 209 -10.48 3.82 -15.17
C GLY A 209 -9.45 4.87 -14.71
N HIS A 210 -9.56 5.40 -13.47
CA HIS A 210 -8.58 6.36 -12.96
C HIS A 210 -7.18 5.76 -12.81
N ILE A 211 -6.17 6.63 -12.85
CA ILE A 211 -4.76 6.32 -12.61
C ILE A 211 -4.24 7.29 -11.54
N GLY A 212 -3.78 6.78 -10.40
CA GLY A 212 -3.68 7.59 -9.19
C GLY A 212 -5.05 8.20 -8.87
N PHE A 213 -5.10 9.49 -8.53
CA PHE A 213 -6.36 10.23 -8.41
C PHE A 213 -6.71 11.07 -9.66
N ASN A 214 -6.22 10.70 -10.84
CA ASN A 214 -6.67 11.29 -12.10
C ASN A 214 -8.03 10.68 -12.50
N GLU A 215 -9.09 11.22 -11.93
CA GLU A 215 -10.48 10.79 -12.15
C GLU A 215 -10.95 11.04 -13.60
N PRO A 216 -12.02 10.35 -14.06
CA PRO A 216 -12.63 10.61 -15.36
C PRO A 216 -12.99 12.09 -15.56
N GLY A 217 -12.46 12.67 -16.64
CA GLY A 217 -12.54 14.12 -16.90
C GLY A 217 -11.21 14.87 -16.70
N SER A 218 -10.20 14.22 -16.10
CA SER A 218 -8.82 14.73 -16.10
C SER A 218 -8.30 14.92 -17.53
N SER A 219 -7.58 16.01 -17.77
CA SER A 219 -7.03 16.38 -19.08
C SER A 219 -5.60 15.84 -19.25
N PRO A 220 -5.19 15.39 -20.45
CA PRO A 220 -3.89 14.76 -20.66
C PRO A 220 -2.68 15.70 -20.48
N ASP A 221 -2.90 17.01 -20.44
CA ASP A 221 -1.89 18.04 -20.18
C ASP A 221 -1.75 18.42 -18.69
N GLU A 222 -2.60 17.88 -17.81
CA GLU A 222 -2.54 18.16 -16.37
C GLU A 222 -1.27 17.58 -15.73
N ARG A 223 -0.69 18.38 -14.83
CA ARG A 223 0.50 18.08 -14.00
C ARG A 223 0.09 17.76 -12.57
N THR A 224 1.07 17.53 -11.69
CA THR A 224 0.85 17.32 -10.25
C THR A 224 -0.02 18.45 -9.68
N ARG A 225 -1.14 18.10 -9.04
CA ARG A 225 -2.15 19.07 -8.57
C ARG A 225 -2.99 18.52 -7.43
N LEU A 226 -3.72 19.43 -6.77
CA LEU A 226 -4.85 19.07 -5.90
C LEU A 226 -6.04 18.68 -6.77
N VAL A 227 -6.66 17.54 -6.47
CA VAL A 227 -7.91 17.06 -7.09
C VAL A 227 -8.98 16.86 -6.02
N THR A 228 -10.24 16.94 -6.42
CA THR A 228 -11.38 16.46 -5.61
C THR A 228 -11.65 15.01 -5.97
N LEU A 229 -11.76 14.14 -4.97
CA LEU A 229 -11.95 12.70 -5.18
C LEU A 229 -13.39 12.37 -5.57
N ASP A 230 -13.57 11.45 -6.51
CA ASP A 230 -14.90 10.99 -6.89
C ASP A 230 -15.55 10.16 -5.76
N THR A 231 -16.88 10.10 -5.77
CA THR A 231 -17.64 9.30 -4.80
C THR A 231 -17.34 7.80 -4.93
N VAL A 232 -17.09 7.29 -6.15
CA VAL A 232 -16.68 5.90 -6.38
C VAL A 232 -15.33 5.62 -5.73
N THR A 233 -14.36 6.50 -5.91
CA THR A 233 -13.01 6.38 -5.34
C THR A 233 -13.02 6.44 -3.81
N ARG A 234 -13.75 7.41 -3.23
CA ARG A 234 -13.94 7.46 -1.77
C ARG A 234 -14.62 6.21 -1.22
N LYS A 235 -15.61 5.67 -1.95
CA LYS A 235 -16.28 4.43 -1.57
C LYS A 235 -15.37 3.21 -1.64
N ASP A 236 -14.50 3.13 -2.64
CA ASP A 236 -13.53 2.03 -2.75
C ASP A 236 -12.44 2.11 -1.67
N ALA A 237 -11.98 3.31 -1.30
CA ALA A 237 -11.05 3.52 -0.19
C ALA A 237 -11.69 3.36 1.21
N SER A 238 -13.03 3.36 1.32
CA SER A 238 -13.74 3.45 2.61
C SER A 238 -13.38 2.35 3.63
N ALA A 239 -12.96 1.17 3.18
CA ALA A 239 -12.53 0.08 4.05
C ALA A 239 -11.27 0.44 4.85
N ASP A 240 -10.30 1.11 4.22
CA ASP A 240 -9.02 1.49 4.82
C ASP A 240 -9.18 2.67 5.81
N PHE A 241 -10.28 3.42 5.68
CA PHE A 241 -10.63 4.58 6.51
C PHE A 241 -11.71 4.28 7.57
N PHE A 242 -12.14 3.02 7.73
CA PHE A 242 -13.21 2.61 8.63
C PHE A 242 -14.58 3.29 8.36
N GLY A 243 -14.83 3.71 7.12
CA GLY A 243 -16.06 4.37 6.69
C GLY A 243 -15.81 5.46 5.64
N GLU A 244 -16.76 5.66 4.71
CA GLU A 244 -16.61 6.63 3.62
C GLU A 244 -16.50 8.07 4.13
N ASP A 245 -17.22 8.42 5.20
CA ASP A 245 -17.21 9.76 5.81
C ASP A 245 -15.84 10.17 6.37
N ASN A 246 -14.97 9.19 6.67
CA ASN A 246 -13.60 9.42 7.13
C ASN A 246 -12.61 9.59 5.96
N VAL A 247 -12.99 9.23 4.73
CA VAL A 247 -12.12 9.37 3.55
C VAL A 247 -12.07 10.86 3.16
N PRO A 248 -10.86 11.45 3.05
CA PRO A 248 -10.68 12.83 2.60
C PRO A 248 -11.39 13.13 1.27
N ARG A 249 -11.72 14.40 1.07
CA ARG A 249 -12.42 14.87 -0.15
C ARG A 249 -11.47 15.33 -1.24
N GLU A 250 -10.23 15.63 -0.88
CA GLU A 250 -9.20 16.11 -1.79
C GLU A 250 -7.96 15.21 -1.68
N ALA A 251 -7.11 15.22 -2.71
CA ALA A 251 -5.81 14.55 -2.71
C ALA A 251 -4.83 15.30 -3.62
N ILE A 252 -3.54 15.17 -3.35
CA ILE A 252 -2.49 15.60 -4.27
C ILE A 252 -2.14 14.40 -5.15
N THR A 253 -2.13 14.56 -6.46
CA THR A 253 -1.80 13.48 -7.40
C THR A 253 -0.92 13.99 -8.55
N MET A 254 0.03 13.16 -8.96
CA MET A 254 0.80 13.30 -10.20
C MET A 254 -0.15 13.32 -11.39
N GLY A 255 0.02 14.29 -12.28
CA GLY A 255 -0.88 14.46 -13.43
C GLY A 255 -0.57 13.51 -14.58
N ILE A 256 -1.54 13.34 -15.49
CA ILE A 256 -1.42 12.47 -16.67
C ILE A 256 -0.22 12.86 -17.54
N ALA A 257 0.06 14.15 -17.73
CA ALA A 257 1.21 14.59 -18.52
C ALA A 257 2.54 14.08 -17.94
N THR A 258 2.69 14.15 -16.62
CA THR A 258 3.88 13.73 -15.88
C THR A 258 4.04 12.20 -15.89
N ILE A 259 2.93 11.46 -15.79
CA ILE A 259 2.91 9.99 -15.92
C ILE A 259 3.36 9.56 -17.33
N LEU A 260 2.88 10.24 -18.38
CA LEU A 260 3.20 9.92 -19.78
C LEU A 260 4.63 10.32 -20.21
N GLU A 261 5.36 11.08 -19.38
CA GLU A 261 6.78 11.39 -19.58
C GLU A 261 7.73 10.30 -19.06
N ALA A 262 7.21 9.27 -18.37
CA ALA A 262 7.99 8.12 -17.96
C ALA A 262 8.48 7.32 -19.18
N ARG A 263 9.73 6.82 -19.11
CA ARG A 263 10.36 6.09 -20.24
C ARG A 263 9.70 4.74 -20.51
N GLU A 264 9.11 4.15 -19.47
CA GLU A 264 8.39 2.89 -19.52
C GLU A 264 7.28 2.91 -18.47
N ILE A 265 6.11 2.38 -18.82
CA ILE A 265 4.92 2.40 -17.96
C ILE A 265 4.35 0.97 -17.90
N ALA A 266 4.10 0.48 -16.68
CA ALA A 266 3.37 -0.76 -16.45
C ALA A 266 2.03 -0.45 -15.77
N LEU A 267 0.94 -0.64 -16.51
CA LEU A 267 -0.43 -0.53 -16.00
C LEU A 267 -0.94 -1.91 -15.56
N ILE A 268 -1.43 -2.00 -14.33
CA ILE A 268 -1.78 -3.25 -13.67
C ILE A 268 -3.28 -3.28 -13.36
N ALA A 269 -3.95 -4.35 -13.78
CA ALA A 269 -5.36 -4.66 -13.48
C ALA A 269 -5.48 -6.07 -12.89
N THR A 270 -6.27 -6.23 -11.82
CA THR A 270 -6.35 -7.46 -11.00
C THR A 270 -7.76 -7.69 -10.47
#